data_AF-A0A9D2MT38-F1
#
_entry.id   AF-A0A9D2MT38-F1
#
_cell.length_a   1.000
_cell.length_b   1.000
_cell.length_c   1.000
_cell.angle_alpha   90.00
_cell.angle_beta   90.00
_cell.angle_gamma   90.00
#
_symmetry.space_group_name_H-M   'P 1'
#
loop_
_entity.id
_entity.type
_entity.pdbx_description
1 polymer ?
#
loop_
_entity_poly.entity_id
_entity_poly.type
_entity_poly.pdbx_seq_one_letter_code
_entity_poly.pdbx_strand_id
1 'polypeptide(L)'
;MGIEDVSMLFTFIGGLGMFLYGMHIMAEGLQHFAGGRMQKLMGFLTRNRIMAILVGTVVTAVIQSSSATTVMVVGFVNAGMLNLSQAVGVIMGANIGTTVTAWIVSMSEWGSVLKPEFFAPLLVGIGAFVVLFVKSDKKKRIGEILIGFAILFIGLTFMSDAILPYRESPVFSTAFTVLGKNPILAVLAGAVVTAIIQSSSASVGILQTLAMNGIVGWNSAIFITLGQNIGTCVTALLSSAGAGRNGKRASVIHLAFNVCGAVIFGILMYVLFVIFPDWGNSTITSVEISVFHTVFNVSNTILLLPFADRLVTLSGKLVRGEDEAAPADGEREAVRKLSKRLDRRLLNNPSFALAAVQKEVAAMGRTACANLESALEAVRDGNMERVQGVFEKEKDINGMEKALTAFLVEVDNLSLTEFQHEQVKNLFYTVSDIERAGDHAENIAELAESMNKDQVTFSKKGRSDLELIAAQTLQSLQIAVEARENGEAETANSVHVLEQSVDMLEDELREKHIRRLSKGKCDPESGVIFLDIISNLERIADHAVNIADYVASEAENPEGAVPAQR
;
A
#
# COMPACT_ATOMS: atom_id res chain seq x y z
N MET A 1 -42.95 18.86 6.40
CA MET A 1 -42.13 19.00 5.19
C MET A 1 -43.05 19.23 4.02
N GLY A 2 -42.97 20.41 3.41
CA GLY A 2 -43.59 20.69 2.11
C GLY A 2 -42.83 20.02 0.97
N ILE A 3 -43.39 20.07 -0.25
CA ILE A 3 -42.74 19.56 -1.46
C ILE A 3 -41.41 20.28 -1.74
N GLU A 4 -41.34 21.58 -1.42
CA GLU A 4 -40.11 22.36 -1.51
C GLU A 4 -39.04 21.81 -0.57
N ASP A 5 -39.34 21.56 0.71
CA ASP A 5 -38.37 20.99 1.68
C ASP A 5 -37.79 19.65 1.19
N VAL A 6 -38.64 18.80 0.59
CA VAL A 6 -38.22 17.52 0.00
C VAL A 6 -37.32 17.75 -1.21
N SER A 7 -37.68 18.70 -2.09
CA SER A 7 -36.84 19.06 -3.24
C SER A 7 -35.46 19.54 -2.80
N MET A 8 -35.39 20.39 -1.77
CA MET A 8 -34.13 20.90 -1.24
C MET A 8 -33.27 19.79 -0.62
N LEU A 9 -33.90 18.86 0.11
CA LEU A 9 -33.23 17.69 0.64
C LEU A 9 -32.64 16.82 -0.48
N PHE A 10 -33.39 16.60 -1.56
CA PHE A 10 -32.91 15.86 -2.73
C PHE A 10 -31.78 16.59 -3.45
N THR A 11 -31.88 17.91 -3.64
CA THR A 11 -30.80 18.71 -4.22
C THR A 11 -29.54 18.64 -3.37
N PHE A 12 -29.65 18.74 -2.04
CA PHE A 12 -28.50 18.64 -1.14
C PHE A 12 -27.86 17.24 -1.19
N ILE A 13 -28.65 16.17 -1.04
CA ILE A 13 -28.15 14.79 -1.07
C ILE A 13 -27.56 14.45 -2.45
N GLY A 14 -28.22 14.85 -3.53
CA GLY A 14 -27.73 14.67 -4.89
C GLY A 14 -26.44 15.44 -5.14
N GLY A 15 -26.36 16.70 -4.66
CA GLY A 15 -25.15 17.51 -4.68
C GLY A 15 -24.00 16.87 -3.92
N LEU A 16 -24.26 16.36 -2.70
CA LEU A 16 -23.27 15.63 -1.91
C LEU A 16 -22.82 14.35 -2.61
N GLY A 17 -23.74 13.60 -3.21
CA GLY A 17 -23.42 12.39 -3.99
C GLY A 17 -22.51 12.70 -5.19
N MET A 18 -22.84 13.73 -5.97
CA MET A 18 -21.98 14.21 -7.06
C MET A 18 -20.62 14.67 -6.54
N PHE A 19 -20.60 15.43 -5.45
CA PHE A 19 -19.36 15.90 -4.82
C PHE A 19 -18.43 14.74 -4.43
N LEU A 20 -18.96 13.75 -3.70
CA LEU A 20 -18.22 12.56 -3.28
C LEU A 20 -17.74 11.74 -4.48
N TYR A 21 -18.60 11.54 -5.48
CA TYR A 21 -18.27 10.78 -6.68
C TYR A 21 -17.22 11.49 -7.55
N GLY A 22 -17.32 12.81 -7.68
CA GLY A 22 -16.33 13.64 -8.36
C GLY A 22 -14.96 13.56 -7.71
N MET A 23 -14.90 13.63 -6.37
CA MET A 23 -13.65 13.38 -5.63
C MET A 23 -13.09 11.99 -5.87
N HIS A 24 -13.94 10.95 -5.90
CA HIS A 24 -13.53 9.57 -6.11
C HIS A 24 -12.91 9.36 -7.50
N ILE A 25 -13.60 9.77 -8.58
CA ILE A 25 -13.06 9.66 -9.96
C ILE A 25 -11.77 10.46 -10.09
N MET A 26 -11.73 11.67 -9.54
CA MET A 26 -10.55 12.52 -9.62
C MET A 26 -9.36 11.86 -8.91
N ALA A 27 -9.57 11.27 -7.73
CA ALA A 27 -8.54 10.54 -6.99
C ALA A 27 -8.03 9.31 -7.77
N GLU A 28 -8.93 8.51 -8.35
CA GLU A 28 -8.53 7.36 -9.18
C GLU A 28 -7.72 7.78 -10.40
N GLY A 29 -8.17 8.81 -11.13
CA GLY A 29 -7.45 9.34 -12.28
C GLY A 29 -6.06 9.87 -11.92
N LEU A 30 -5.95 10.60 -10.79
CA LEU A 30 -4.67 11.09 -10.27
C LEU A 30 -3.76 9.96 -9.80
N GLN A 31 -4.30 8.93 -9.15
CA GLN A 31 -3.56 7.76 -8.70
C GLN A 31 -3.02 6.96 -9.90
N HIS A 32 -3.85 6.70 -10.92
CA HIS A 32 -3.43 6.04 -12.14
C HIS A 32 -2.38 6.85 -12.90
N PHE A 33 -2.51 8.18 -12.95
CA PHE A 33 -1.52 9.05 -13.54
C PHE A 33 -0.20 9.07 -12.75
N ALA A 34 -0.26 8.99 -11.41
CA ALA A 34 0.90 8.91 -10.55
C ALA A 34 1.61 7.55 -10.65
N GLY A 35 0.87 6.45 -10.91
CA GLY A 35 1.38 5.15 -11.36
C GLY A 35 2.56 4.58 -10.57
N GLY A 36 3.44 3.80 -11.23
CA GLY A 36 4.59 3.10 -10.64
C GLY A 36 5.55 3.96 -9.81
N ARG A 37 5.42 5.30 -9.85
CA ARG A 37 6.12 6.23 -8.95
C ARG A 37 5.62 6.09 -7.50
N MET A 38 4.36 5.71 -7.28
CA MET A 38 3.80 5.40 -5.97
C MET A 38 4.49 4.22 -5.29
N GLN A 39 4.91 3.21 -6.06
CA GLN A 39 5.69 2.08 -5.54
C GLN A 39 7.08 2.53 -5.09
N LYS A 40 7.75 3.41 -5.86
CA LYS A 40 9.04 4.00 -5.49
C LYS A 40 8.98 4.82 -4.19
N LEU A 41 7.81 5.36 -3.82
CA LEU A 41 7.62 6.05 -2.54
C LEU A 41 7.81 5.14 -1.32
N MET A 42 7.65 3.82 -1.47
CA MET A 42 7.93 2.84 -0.40
C MET A 42 9.41 2.86 0.04
N GLY A 43 10.35 2.99 -0.90
CA GLY A 43 11.77 3.09 -0.58
C GLY A 43 12.11 4.36 0.22
N PHE A 44 11.34 5.44 0.04
CA PHE A 44 11.53 6.68 0.80
C PHE A 44 10.88 6.64 2.19
N LEU A 45 9.81 5.86 2.37
CA LEU A 45 9.12 5.70 3.65
C LEU A 45 10.03 5.12 4.74
N THR A 46 11.03 4.32 4.36
CA THR A 46 11.90 3.62 5.30
C THR A 46 13.11 4.45 5.74
N ARG A 47 13.46 5.53 5.01
CA ARG A 47 14.73 6.25 5.17
C ARG A 47 14.84 7.08 6.43
N ASN A 48 13.88 7.97 6.69
CA ASN A 48 13.82 8.79 7.91
C ASN A 48 12.41 9.37 8.14
N ARG A 49 12.17 9.92 9.34
CA ARG A 49 10.85 10.41 9.76
C ARG A 49 10.35 11.61 8.95
N ILE A 50 11.23 12.49 8.45
CA ILE A 50 10.84 13.63 7.62
C ILE A 50 10.38 13.14 6.24
N MET A 51 11.11 12.18 5.64
CA MET A 51 10.68 11.56 4.39
C MET A 51 9.34 10.84 4.56
N ALA A 52 9.11 10.17 5.70
CA ALA A 52 7.81 9.56 5.99
C ALA A 52 6.66 10.59 6.02
N ILE A 53 6.89 11.79 6.58
CA ILE A 53 5.92 12.91 6.54
C ILE A 53 5.68 13.35 5.10
N LEU A 54 6.75 13.63 4.34
CA LEU A 54 6.61 14.08 2.95
C LEU A 54 5.86 13.07 2.08
N VAL A 55 6.17 11.78 2.22
CA VAL A 55 5.45 10.73 1.50
C VAL A 55 4.00 10.68 1.96
N GLY A 56 3.71 10.71 3.27
CA GLY A 56 2.33 10.73 3.77
C GLY A 56 1.52 11.92 3.22
N THR A 57 2.14 13.10 3.14
CA THR A 57 1.55 14.30 2.55
C THR A 57 1.25 14.11 1.07
N VAL A 58 2.23 13.66 0.28
CA VAL A 58 2.08 13.47 -1.17
C VAL A 58 1.05 12.38 -1.48
N VAL A 59 1.15 11.22 -0.81
CA VAL A 59 0.21 10.11 -0.99
C VAL A 59 -1.21 10.55 -0.67
N THR A 60 -1.42 11.24 0.44
CA THR A 60 -2.76 11.71 0.81
C THR A 60 -3.26 12.82 -0.11
N ALA A 61 -2.39 13.71 -0.58
CA ALA A 61 -2.78 14.75 -1.53
C ALA A 61 -3.21 14.17 -2.89
N VAL A 62 -2.54 13.11 -3.35
CA VAL A 62 -2.88 12.42 -4.61
C VAL A 62 -4.15 11.58 -4.44
N ILE A 63 -4.23 10.78 -3.38
CA ILE A 63 -5.39 9.91 -3.10
C ILE A 63 -6.60 10.73 -2.61
N GLN A 64 -6.39 11.95 -2.12
CA GLN A 64 -7.40 12.84 -1.54
C GLN A 64 -8.16 12.25 -0.34
N SER A 65 -7.59 11.23 0.33
CA SER A 65 -8.23 10.54 1.47
C SER A 65 -7.21 10.12 2.52
N SER A 66 -7.12 10.90 3.62
CA SER A 66 -6.30 10.53 4.78
C SER A 66 -6.82 9.30 5.49
N SER A 67 -8.13 9.06 5.48
CA SER A 67 -8.71 7.80 5.98
C SER A 67 -8.10 6.60 5.23
N ALA A 68 -8.06 6.64 3.90
CA ALA A 68 -7.44 5.57 3.10
C ALA A 68 -5.94 5.45 3.37
N THR A 69 -5.22 6.57 3.42
CA THR A 69 -3.77 6.57 3.71
C THR A 69 -3.47 6.01 5.10
N THR A 70 -4.25 6.36 6.12
CA THR A 70 -4.02 5.89 7.50
C THR A 70 -4.44 4.43 7.69
N VAL A 71 -5.53 3.98 7.06
CA VAL A 71 -5.90 2.54 6.98
C VAL A 71 -4.78 1.71 6.35
N MET A 72 -4.18 2.23 5.28
CA MET A 72 -3.03 1.61 4.64
C MET A 72 -1.78 1.59 5.53
N VAL A 73 -1.50 2.66 6.27
CA VAL A 73 -0.41 2.67 7.27
C VAL A 73 -0.63 1.59 8.35
N VAL A 74 -1.88 1.39 8.80
CA VAL A 74 -2.22 0.28 9.71
C VAL A 74 -1.91 -1.06 9.05
N GLY A 75 -2.24 -1.23 7.76
CA GLY A 75 -1.85 -2.37 6.93
C GLY A 75 -0.33 -2.59 6.89
N PHE A 76 0.45 -1.55 6.58
CA PHE A 76 1.92 -1.63 6.52
C PHE A 76 2.58 -1.99 7.84
N VAL A 77 2.07 -1.46 8.94
CA VAL A 77 2.57 -1.79 10.27
C VAL A 77 2.22 -3.22 10.64
N ASN A 78 1.02 -3.68 10.28
CA ASN A 78 0.63 -5.07 10.46
C ASN A 78 1.47 -6.02 9.59
N ALA A 79 1.85 -5.55 8.41
CA ALA A 79 2.71 -6.27 7.48
C ALA A 79 4.21 -6.23 7.79
N GLY A 80 4.61 -5.54 8.86
CA GLY A 80 6.02 -5.39 9.21
C GLY A 80 6.84 -4.65 8.13
N MET A 81 6.18 -3.92 7.23
CA MET A 81 6.84 -3.05 6.26
C MET A 81 7.24 -1.72 6.88
N LEU A 82 6.47 -1.25 7.88
CA LEU A 82 6.79 -0.06 8.65
C LEU A 82 6.84 -0.37 10.14
N ASN A 83 7.82 0.20 10.83
CA ASN A 83 7.77 0.27 12.28
C ASN A 83 6.84 1.41 12.74
N LEU A 84 6.43 1.39 14.01
CA LEU A 84 5.54 2.40 14.57
C LEU A 84 6.11 3.82 14.49
N SER A 85 7.43 3.97 14.60
CA SER A 85 8.09 5.29 14.54
C SER A 85 8.02 5.92 13.14
N GLN A 86 8.13 5.10 12.08
CA GLN A 86 7.92 5.49 10.69
C GLN A 86 6.44 5.78 10.42
N ALA A 87 5.54 4.91 10.92
CA ALA A 87 4.10 5.07 10.78
C ALA A 87 3.59 6.42 11.32
N VAL A 88 4.13 6.89 12.46
CA VAL A 88 3.81 8.22 13.00
C VAL A 88 4.10 9.32 11.97
N GLY A 89 5.24 9.24 11.27
CA GLY A 89 5.60 10.22 10.24
C GLY A 89 4.59 10.23 9.09
N VAL A 90 4.21 9.06 8.58
CA VAL A 90 3.22 8.95 7.49
C VAL A 90 1.85 9.48 7.93
N ILE A 91 1.42 9.17 9.16
CA ILE A 91 0.16 9.65 9.73
C ILE A 91 0.17 11.18 9.86
N MET A 92 1.27 11.77 10.34
CA MET A 92 1.42 13.23 10.42
C MET A 92 1.35 13.86 9.03
N GLY A 93 2.08 13.30 8.06
CA GLY A 93 2.01 13.73 6.67
C GLY A 93 0.61 13.65 6.07
N ALA A 94 -0.11 12.56 6.34
CA ALA A 94 -1.46 12.37 5.82
C ALA A 94 -2.44 13.47 6.27
N ASN A 95 -2.30 13.92 7.51
CA ASN A 95 -3.10 15.06 8.02
C ASN A 95 -2.77 16.36 7.27
N ILE A 96 -1.51 16.61 6.92
CA ILE A 96 -1.12 17.73 6.05
C ILE A 96 -1.72 17.57 4.64
N GLY A 97 -1.58 16.39 4.02
CA GLY A 97 -2.04 16.13 2.67
C GLY A 97 -3.55 16.32 2.50
N THR A 98 -4.35 16.03 3.53
CA THR A 98 -5.81 16.25 3.55
C THR A 98 -6.21 17.70 3.25
N THR A 99 -5.35 18.66 3.58
CA THR A 99 -5.66 20.09 3.42
C THR A 99 -5.73 20.50 1.95
N VAL A 100 -5.14 19.72 1.04
CA VAL A 100 -5.23 19.96 -0.42
C VAL A 100 -6.69 19.93 -0.88
N THR A 101 -7.52 19.05 -0.33
CA THR A 101 -8.93 19.00 -0.73
C THR A 101 -9.70 20.25 -0.29
N ALA A 102 -9.44 20.77 0.90
CA ALA A 102 -10.06 22.02 1.39
C ALA A 102 -9.72 23.19 0.45
N TRP A 103 -8.47 23.26 -0.02
CA TRP A 103 -8.04 24.23 -1.01
C TRP A 103 -8.78 24.07 -2.34
N ILE A 104 -8.95 22.84 -2.81
CA ILE A 104 -9.72 22.56 -4.03
C ILE A 104 -11.14 23.11 -3.91
N VAL A 105 -11.84 22.81 -2.82
CA VAL A 105 -13.21 23.29 -2.62
C VAL A 105 -13.28 24.82 -2.51
N SER A 106 -12.31 25.44 -1.85
CA SER A 106 -12.28 26.91 -1.69
C SER A 106 -12.01 27.70 -2.98
N MET A 107 -11.63 27.02 -4.08
CA MET A 107 -11.46 27.67 -5.38
C MET A 107 -12.74 28.35 -5.90
N SER A 108 -13.90 27.89 -5.43
CA SER A 108 -15.23 28.48 -5.71
C SER A 108 -15.35 29.97 -5.30
N GLU A 109 -14.49 30.44 -4.37
CA GLU A 109 -14.47 31.83 -3.89
C GLU A 109 -13.31 32.67 -4.44
N TRP A 110 -12.40 32.11 -5.25
CA TRP A 110 -11.16 32.81 -5.67
C TRP A 110 -11.37 33.96 -6.68
N GLY A 111 -12.60 34.18 -7.15
CA GLY A 111 -12.98 35.31 -8.01
C GLY A 111 -14.05 34.94 -9.01
N SER A 112 -14.84 35.91 -9.48
CA SER A 112 -16.01 35.68 -10.35
C SER A 112 -15.69 35.03 -11.71
N VAL A 113 -14.50 35.28 -12.27
CA VAL A 113 -14.05 34.74 -13.56
C VAL A 113 -13.33 33.39 -13.42
N LEU A 114 -12.86 33.05 -12.22
CA LEU A 114 -12.10 31.82 -11.96
C LEU A 114 -12.94 30.73 -11.26
N LYS A 115 -14.24 30.97 -11.07
CA LYS A 115 -15.19 30.02 -10.49
C LYS A 115 -15.17 28.69 -11.26
N PRO A 116 -14.70 27.59 -10.66
CA PRO A 116 -14.67 26.29 -11.34
C PRO A 116 -16.05 25.85 -11.83
N GLU A 117 -17.13 26.31 -11.18
CA GLU A 117 -18.51 26.08 -11.58
C GLU A 117 -18.83 26.62 -12.99
N PHE A 118 -18.21 27.73 -13.39
CA PHE A 118 -18.39 28.31 -14.72
C PHE A 118 -17.80 27.41 -15.81
N PHE A 119 -16.63 26.81 -15.54
CA PHE A 119 -15.95 25.93 -16.48
C PHE A 119 -16.43 24.48 -16.40
N ALA A 120 -17.09 24.07 -15.32
CA ALA A 120 -17.48 22.69 -15.08
C ALA A 120 -18.25 22.05 -16.26
N PRO A 121 -19.27 22.67 -16.89
CA PRO A 121 -19.93 22.08 -18.06
C PRO A 121 -18.99 21.84 -19.24
N LEU A 122 -18.06 22.76 -19.49
CA LEU A 122 -17.05 22.63 -20.55
C LEU A 122 -16.06 21.49 -20.23
N LEU A 123 -15.60 21.40 -18.98
CA LEU A 123 -14.70 20.34 -18.52
C LEU A 123 -15.37 18.96 -18.60
N VAL A 124 -16.66 18.84 -18.26
CA VAL A 124 -17.44 17.61 -18.48
C VAL A 124 -17.49 17.28 -19.97
N GLY A 125 -17.79 18.26 -20.84
CA GLY A 125 -17.87 18.05 -22.29
C GLY A 125 -16.56 17.55 -22.89
N ILE A 126 -15.45 18.22 -22.56
CA ILE A 126 -14.11 17.82 -23.02
C ILE A 126 -13.71 16.46 -22.44
N GLY A 127 -13.88 16.28 -21.13
CA GLY A 127 -13.52 15.06 -20.44
C GLY A 127 -14.30 13.85 -20.97
N ALA A 128 -15.62 13.98 -21.15
CA ALA A 128 -16.47 12.94 -21.72
C ALA A 128 -16.08 12.63 -23.17
N PHE A 129 -15.79 13.65 -23.98
CA PHE A 129 -15.30 13.43 -25.34
C PHE A 129 -13.99 12.64 -25.36
N VAL A 130 -13.04 12.99 -24.49
CA VAL A 130 -11.77 12.28 -24.38
C VAL A 130 -11.98 10.84 -23.94
N VAL A 131 -12.77 10.60 -22.89
CA VAL A 131 -13.02 9.25 -22.36
C VAL A 131 -13.73 8.36 -23.39
N LEU A 132 -14.72 8.89 -24.12
CA LEU A 132 -15.56 8.10 -25.03
C LEU A 132 -14.94 7.87 -26.41
N PHE A 133 -14.16 8.82 -26.94
CA PHE A 133 -13.69 8.78 -28.34
C PHE A 133 -12.18 8.64 -28.50
N VAL A 134 -11.37 8.90 -27.47
CA VAL A 134 -9.90 8.78 -27.58
C VAL A 134 -9.45 7.39 -27.17
N LYS A 135 -8.61 6.75 -28.00
CA LYS A 135 -8.12 5.39 -27.74
C LYS A 135 -7.02 5.30 -26.67
N SER A 136 -6.24 6.37 -26.49
CA SER A 136 -5.10 6.38 -25.56
C SER A 136 -5.58 6.41 -24.11
N ASP A 137 -5.27 5.37 -23.33
CA ASP A 137 -5.72 5.26 -21.94
C ASP A 137 -5.14 6.37 -21.05
N LYS A 138 -3.89 6.77 -21.28
CA LYS A 138 -3.30 7.95 -20.59
C LYS A 138 -4.14 9.21 -20.78
N LYS A 139 -4.68 9.45 -21.99
CA LYS A 139 -5.56 10.59 -22.27
C LYS A 139 -6.92 10.41 -21.61
N LYS A 140 -7.49 9.19 -21.64
CA LYS A 140 -8.75 8.90 -20.92
C LYS A 140 -8.64 9.19 -19.44
N ARG A 141 -7.52 8.84 -18.77
CA ARG A 141 -7.27 9.18 -17.37
C ARG A 141 -7.28 10.68 -17.10
N ILE A 142 -6.68 11.47 -18.00
CA ILE A 142 -6.78 12.94 -17.91
C ILE A 142 -8.25 13.38 -18.06
N GLY A 143 -9.00 12.76 -18.99
CA GLY A 143 -10.43 12.99 -19.14
C GLY A 143 -11.23 12.69 -17.87
N GLU A 144 -10.96 11.57 -17.19
CA GLU A 144 -11.57 11.20 -15.90
C GLU A 144 -11.27 12.25 -14.81
N ILE A 145 -10.02 12.71 -14.70
CA ILE A 145 -9.65 13.79 -13.77
C ILE A 145 -10.49 15.05 -14.05
N LEU A 146 -10.63 15.46 -15.31
CA LEU A 146 -11.41 16.65 -15.68
C LEU A 146 -12.90 16.47 -15.36
N ILE A 147 -13.48 15.30 -15.62
CA ILE A 147 -14.87 14.98 -15.29
C ILE A 147 -15.06 15.00 -13.77
N GLY A 148 -14.19 14.32 -13.01
CA GLY A 148 -14.26 14.25 -11.56
C GLY A 148 -14.18 15.63 -10.92
N PHE A 149 -13.22 16.45 -11.37
CA PHE A 149 -13.10 17.84 -10.98
C PHE A 149 -14.38 18.64 -11.27
N ALA A 150 -14.94 18.52 -12.47
CA ALA A 150 -16.14 19.26 -12.85
C ALA A 150 -17.40 18.83 -12.07
N ILE A 151 -17.64 17.52 -11.93
CA ILE A 151 -18.78 16.98 -11.17
C ILE A 151 -18.68 17.40 -9.70
N LEU A 152 -17.48 17.44 -9.13
CA LEU A 152 -17.25 17.92 -7.76
C LEU A 152 -17.84 19.32 -7.55
N PHE A 153 -17.51 20.27 -8.43
CA PHE A 153 -18.01 21.65 -8.32
C PHE A 153 -19.50 21.78 -8.67
N ILE A 154 -20.02 21.00 -9.62
CA ILE A 154 -21.47 20.94 -9.87
C ILE A 154 -22.20 20.47 -8.59
N GLY A 155 -21.65 19.47 -7.90
CA GLY A 155 -22.16 19.01 -6.60
C GLY A 155 -22.13 20.11 -5.53
N LEU A 156 -21.04 20.88 -5.48
CA LEU A 156 -20.91 22.02 -4.56
C LEU A 156 -21.97 23.11 -4.83
N THR A 157 -22.24 23.41 -6.09
CA THR A 157 -23.31 24.33 -6.49
C THR A 157 -24.67 23.83 -6.02
N PHE A 158 -24.98 22.55 -6.25
CA PHE A 158 -26.26 21.97 -5.83
C PHE A 158 -26.44 22.02 -4.31
N MET A 159 -25.38 21.70 -3.53
CA MET A 159 -25.43 21.85 -2.08
C MET A 159 -25.64 23.30 -1.65
N SER A 160 -24.99 24.26 -2.32
CA SER A 160 -25.14 25.70 -2.05
C SER A 160 -26.56 26.19 -2.33
N ASP A 161 -27.11 25.83 -3.50
CA ASP A 161 -28.48 26.13 -3.92
C ASP A 161 -29.49 25.53 -2.94
N ALA A 162 -29.22 24.34 -2.42
CA ALA A 162 -30.07 23.68 -1.43
C ALA A 162 -30.07 24.37 -0.05
N ILE A 163 -29.03 25.15 0.27
CA ILE A 163 -28.90 25.86 1.55
C ILE A 163 -29.45 27.29 1.47
N LEU A 164 -29.38 27.92 0.30
CA LEU A 164 -29.72 29.33 0.06
C LEU A 164 -31.06 29.77 0.71
N PRO A 165 -32.19 29.07 0.52
CA PRO A 165 -33.47 29.47 1.11
C PRO A 165 -33.52 29.38 2.64
N TYR A 166 -32.66 28.56 3.25
CA TYR A 166 -32.58 28.38 4.70
C TYR A 166 -31.58 29.31 5.38
N ARG A 167 -30.84 30.11 4.62
CA ARG A 167 -29.86 31.06 5.15
C ARG A 167 -30.44 31.98 6.24
N GLU A 168 -31.62 32.52 5.97
CA GLU A 168 -32.33 33.43 6.88
C GLU A 168 -33.21 32.68 7.91
N SER A 169 -33.20 31.34 7.90
CA SER A 169 -33.99 30.54 8.83
C SER A 169 -33.42 30.66 10.25
N PRO A 170 -34.26 30.97 11.26
CA PRO A 170 -33.84 31.01 12.66
C PRO A 170 -33.23 29.69 13.15
N VAL A 171 -33.58 28.55 12.54
CA VAL A 171 -33.06 27.23 12.93
C VAL A 171 -31.56 27.14 12.64
N PHE A 172 -31.12 27.57 11.47
CA PHE A 172 -29.71 27.51 11.07
C PHE A 172 -28.86 28.53 11.84
N SER A 173 -29.32 29.78 11.91
CA SER A 173 -28.61 30.81 12.66
C SER A 173 -28.52 30.49 14.16
N THR A 174 -29.59 29.93 14.77
CA THR A 174 -29.56 29.49 16.17
C THR A 174 -28.62 28.30 16.37
N ALA A 175 -28.63 27.31 15.47
CA ALA A 175 -27.75 26.15 15.58
C ALA A 175 -26.28 26.57 15.57
N PHE A 176 -25.86 27.39 14.60
CA PHE A 176 -24.47 27.87 14.53
C PHE A 176 -24.13 28.85 15.66
N THR A 177 -25.09 29.62 16.16
CA THR A 177 -24.89 30.45 17.36
C THR A 177 -24.64 29.60 18.61
N VAL A 178 -25.40 28.51 18.79
CA VAL A 178 -25.23 27.59 19.92
C VAL A 178 -23.87 26.88 19.84
N LEU A 179 -23.51 26.40 18.64
CA LEU A 179 -22.20 25.79 18.41
C LEU A 179 -21.06 26.79 18.64
N GLY A 180 -21.19 28.03 18.16
CA GLY A 180 -20.19 29.07 18.36
C GLY A 180 -20.00 29.49 19.82
N LYS A 181 -21.05 29.40 20.65
CA LYS A 181 -20.96 29.69 22.09
C LYS A 181 -20.34 28.55 22.91
N ASN A 182 -20.33 27.33 22.38
CA ASN A 182 -19.84 26.15 23.10
C ASN A 182 -18.79 25.39 22.26
N PRO A 183 -17.49 25.70 22.46
CA PRO A 183 -16.39 25.06 21.74
C PRO A 183 -16.41 23.54 21.78
N ILE A 184 -16.73 22.95 22.93
CA ILE A 184 -16.77 21.48 23.10
C ILE A 184 -17.88 20.88 22.24
N LEU A 185 -19.06 21.51 22.24
CA LEU A 185 -20.19 21.05 21.42
C LEU A 185 -19.86 21.16 19.93
N ALA A 186 -19.19 22.23 19.50
CA ALA A 186 -18.75 22.39 18.11
C ALA A 186 -17.72 21.32 17.69
N VAL A 187 -16.73 21.01 18.55
CA VAL A 187 -15.78 19.91 18.32
C VAL A 187 -16.51 18.57 18.21
N LEU A 188 -17.45 18.28 19.12
CA LEU A 188 -18.23 17.05 19.08
C LEU A 188 -19.11 16.95 17.82
N ALA A 189 -19.75 18.05 17.41
CA ALA A 189 -20.55 18.09 16.19
C ALA A 189 -19.69 17.77 14.96
N GLY A 190 -18.52 18.41 14.83
CA GLY A 190 -17.57 18.11 13.76
C GLY A 190 -17.11 16.66 13.77
N ALA A 191 -16.74 16.14 14.94
CA ALA A 191 -16.27 14.77 15.09
C ALA A 191 -17.34 13.74 14.72
N VAL A 192 -18.59 13.94 15.15
CA VAL A 192 -19.72 13.03 14.87
C VAL A 192 -20.07 13.05 13.38
N VAL A 193 -20.20 14.23 12.78
CA VAL A 193 -20.52 14.35 11.35
C VAL A 193 -19.45 13.67 10.52
N THR A 194 -18.17 13.91 10.81
CA THR A 194 -17.08 13.25 10.09
C THR A 194 -16.98 11.76 10.36
N ALA A 195 -17.27 11.30 11.56
CA ALA A 195 -17.30 9.86 11.87
C ALA A 195 -18.42 9.13 11.10
N ILE A 196 -19.58 9.77 10.92
CA ILE A 196 -20.70 9.22 10.15
C ILE A 196 -20.37 9.20 8.65
N ILE A 197 -19.88 10.33 8.12
CA ILE A 197 -19.54 10.46 6.70
C ILE A 197 -18.26 9.67 6.35
N GLN A 198 -17.40 9.42 7.34
CA GLN A 198 -16.09 8.76 7.21
C GLN A 198 -15.09 9.46 6.28
N SER A 199 -15.38 10.71 5.89
CA SER A 199 -14.54 11.54 5.03
C SER A 199 -14.37 12.94 5.61
N SER A 200 -13.12 13.25 5.99
CA SER A 200 -12.73 14.59 6.46
C SER A 200 -12.98 15.64 5.40
N SER A 201 -12.58 15.36 4.15
CA SER A 201 -12.69 16.31 3.04
C SER A 201 -14.14 16.61 2.69
N ALA A 202 -15.02 15.61 2.74
CA ALA A 202 -16.46 15.83 2.56
C ALA A 202 -17.07 16.66 3.70
N SER A 203 -16.67 16.38 4.93
CA SER A 203 -17.17 17.13 6.08
C SER A 203 -16.71 18.60 6.04
N VAL A 204 -15.43 18.84 5.75
CA VAL A 204 -14.88 20.19 5.56
C VAL A 204 -15.56 20.88 4.38
N GLY A 205 -15.80 20.16 3.28
CA GLY A 205 -16.54 20.66 2.12
C GLY A 205 -17.94 21.15 2.48
N ILE A 206 -18.71 20.37 3.25
CA ILE A 206 -20.03 20.79 3.75
C ILE A 206 -19.93 22.06 4.61
N LEU A 207 -18.94 22.13 5.52
CA LEU A 207 -18.71 23.31 6.34
C LEU A 207 -18.36 24.53 5.48
N GLN A 208 -17.53 24.36 4.46
CA GLN A 208 -17.18 25.40 3.50
C GLN A 208 -18.39 25.87 2.69
N THR A 209 -19.25 24.96 2.23
CA THR A 209 -20.52 25.31 1.56
C THR A 209 -21.40 26.18 2.46
N LEU A 210 -21.52 25.82 3.74
CA LEU A 210 -22.32 26.58 4.71
C LEU A 210 -21.69 27.96 5.00
N ALA A 211 -20.36 28.04 5.04
CA ALA A 211 -19.61 29.28 5.21
C ALA A 211 -19.78 30.24 4.00
N MET A 212 -19.74 29.72 2.77
CA MET A 212 -19.98 30.49 1.53
C MET A 212 -21.36 31.15 1.50
N ASN A 213 -22.33 30.57 2.21
CA ASN A 213 -23.68 31.11 2.35
C ASN A 213 -23.81 32.15 3.49
N GLY A 214 -22.72 32.47 4.18
CA GLY A 214 -22.69 33.49 5.25
C GLY A 214 -23.36 33.06 6.56
N ILE A 215 -23.63 31.76 6.74
CA ILE A 215 -24.36 31.22 7.90
C ILE A 215 -23.42 30.96 9.08
N VAL A 216 -22.13 30.76 8.81
CA VAL A 216 -21.15 30.23 9.77
C VAL A 216 -20.18 31.32 10.21
N GLY A 217 -19.99 31.45 11.54
CA GLY A 217 -18.98 32.32 12.13
C GLY A 217 -17.68 31.60 12.45
N TRP A 218 -16.61 32.37 12.68
CA TRP A 218 -15.29 31.88 13.07
C TRP A 218 -15.34 30.95 14.29
N ASN A 219 -16.05 31.36 15.36
CA ASN A 219 -16.22 30.56 16.56
C ASN A 219 -16.69 29.14 16.25
N SER A 220 -17.78 28.98 15.49
CA SER A 220 -18.29 27.65 15.16
C SER A 220 -17.39 26.88 14.19
N ALA A 221 -16.90 27.52 13.11
CA ALA A 221 -16.17 26.83 12.06
C ALA A 221 -14.87 26.22 12.56
N ILE A 222 -14.09 26.98 13.33
CA ILE A 222 -12.79 26.55 13.83
C ILE A 222 -12.91 25.32 14.72
N PHE A 223 -13.83 25.35 15.69
CA PHE A 223 -14.04 24.22 16.58
C PHE A 223 -14.65 23.01 15.86
N ILE A 224 -15.54 23.22 14.88
CA ILE A 224 -16.02 22.13 14.01
C ILE A 224 -14.85 21.51 13.25
N THR A 225 -13.98 22.30 12.61
CA THR A 225 -12.82 21.79 11.86
C THR A 225 -11.86 20.99 12.75
N LEU A 226 -11.62 21.41 13.98
CA LEU A 226 -10.85 20.61 14.95
C LEU A 226 -11.54 19.27 15.25
N GLY A 227 -12.87 19.29 15.41
CA GLY A 227 -13.69 18.08 15.55
C GLY A 227 -13.60 17.14 14.35
N GLN A 228 -13.66 17.68 13.13
CA GLN A 228 -13.59 16.90 11.89
C GLN A 228 -12.28 16.10 11.80
N ASN A 229 -11.14 16.68 12.20
CA ASN A 229 -9.87 15.95 12.25
C ASN A 229 -9.89 14.79 13.27
N ILE A 230 -10.60 14.93 14.39
CA ILE A 230 -10.81 13.83 15.34
C ILE A 230 -11.73 12.76 14.73
N GLY A 231 -12.84 13.16 14.11
CA GLY A 231 -13.82 12.25 13.51
C GLY A 231 -13.21 11.32 12.46
N THR A 232 -12.27 11.81 11.65
CA THR A 232 -11.53 11.03 10.65
C THR A 232 -10.77 9.84 11.24
N CYS A 233 -10.42 9.89 12.52
CA CYS A 233 -9.71 8.79 13.20
C CYS A 233 -10.58 7.54 13.35
N VAL A 234 -11.91 7.66 13.31
CA VAL A 234 -12.85 6.53 13.47
C VAL A 234 -12.61 5.45 12.41
N THR A 235 -12.37 5.84 11.16
CA THR A 235 -12.11 4.89 10.06
C THR A 235 -10.88 4.03 10.33
N ALA A 236 -9.79 4.63 10.80
CA ALA A 236 -8.57 3.90 11.15
C ALA A 236 -8.76 2.99 12.37
N LEU A 237 -9.52 3.44 13.38
CA LEU A 237 -9.85 2.64 14.57
C LEU A 237 -10.65 1.40 14.19
N LEU A 238 -11.73 1.57 13.42
CA LEU A 238 -12.57 0.46 12.94
C LEU A 238 -11.76 -0.52 12.10
N SER A 239 -10.95 -0.02 11.16
CA SER A 239 -10.12 -0.85 10.28
C SER A 239 -9.05 -1.65 11.04
N SER A 240 -8.56 -1.12 12.17
CA SER A 240 -7.58 -1.80 13.01
C SER A 240 -8.15 -2.90 13.92
N ALA A 241 -9.47 -3.09 13.96
CA ALA A 241 -10.11 -4.07 14.87
C ALA A 241 -9.57 -5.50 14.69
N GLY A 242 -9.36 -5.92 13.43
CA GLY A 242 -8.77 -7.21 13.07
C GLY A 242 -7.24 -7.21 12.92
N ALA A 243 -6.57 -6.09 13.19
CA ALA A 243 -5.11 -6.00 13.07
C ALA A 243 -4.40 -6.56 14.31
N GLY A 244 -3.13 -6.93 14.15
CA GLY A 244 -2.24 -7.22 15.26
C GLY A 244 -2.00 -5.99 16.15
N ARG A 245 -1.29 -6.19 17.27
CA ARG A 245 -1.04 -5.16 18.29
C ARG A 245 -0.46 -3.88 17.71
N ASN A 246 0.52 -3.98 16.83
CA ASN A 246 1.15 -2.80 16.23
C ASN A 246 0.19 -2.07 15.27
N GLY A 247 -0.67 -2.77 14.52
CA GLY A 247 -1.71 -2.13 13.71
C GLY A 247 -2.70 -1.32 14.57
N LYS A 248 -3.18 -1.89 15.67
CA LYS A 248 -4.03 -1.18 16.66
C LYS A 248 -3.30 0.02 17.28
N ARG A 249 -2.00 -0.10 17.55
CA ARG A 249 -1.20 1.02 18.05
C ARG A 249 -1.08 2.15 17.02
N ALA A 250 -0.97 1.84 15.73
CA ALA A 250 -0.91 2.85 14.67
C ALA A 250 -2.22 3.67 14.59
N SER A 251 -3.39 3.04 14.68
CA SER A 251 -4.68 3.76 14.70
C SER A 251 -4.85 4.61 15.96
N VAL A 252 -4.38 4.13 17.12
CA VAL A 252 -4.37 4.91 18.37
C VAL A 252 -3.40 6.09 18.30
N ILE A 253 -2.25 5.96 17.64
CA ILE A 253 -1.33 7.08 17.39
C ILE A 253 -2.03 8.17 16.57
N HIS A 254 -2.77 7.78 15.53
CA HIS A 254 -3.55 8.73 14.72
C HIS A 254 -4.59 9.48 15.56
N LEU A 255 -5.35 8.76 16.38
CA LEU A 255 -6.30 9.38 17.32
C LEU A 255 -5.61 10.33 18.30
N ALA A 256 -4.52 9.88 18.95
CA ALA A 256 -3.80 10.67 19.93
C ALA A 256 -3.22 11.96 19.32
N PHE A 257 -2.65 11.87 18.11
CA PHE A 257 -2.13 13.03 17.38
C PHE A 257 -3.21 14.09 17.13
N ASN A 258 -4.37 13.68 16.61
CA ASN A 258 -5.47 14.59 16.29
C ASN A 258 -6.16 15.15 17.54
N VAL A 259 -6.36 14.34 18.58
CA VAL A 259 -6.93 14.80 19.86
C VAL A 259 -5.99 15.79 20.55
N CYS A 260 -4.69 15.51 20.63
CA CYS A 260 -3.72 16.44 21.20
C CYS A 260 -3.70 17.77 20.44
N GLY A 261 -3.66 17.72 19.10
CA GLY A 261 -3.73 18.92 18.26
C GLY A 261 -5.01 19.72 18.51
N ALA A 262 -6.16 19.07 18.49
CA ALA A 262 -7.45 19.71 18.72
C ALA A 262 -7.56 20.36 20.10
N VAL A 263 -7.01 19.74 21.16
CA VAL A 263 -6.98 20.35 22.49
C VAL A 263 -6.08 21.58 22.52
N ILE A 264 -4.86 21.48 21.98
CA ILE A 264 -3.88 22.58 22.02
C ILE A 264 -4.38 23.79 21.23
N PHE A 265 -4.79 23.58 19.97
CA PHE A 265 -5.30 24.65 19.13
C PHE A 265 -6.70 25.11 19.55
N GLY A 266 -7.52 24.23 20.12
CA GLY A 266 -8.81 24.60 20.70
C GLY A 266 -8.67 25.58 21.85
N ILE A 267 -7.74 25.33 22.78
CA ILE A 267 -7.43 26.26 23.87
C ILE A 267 -6.89 27.58 23.32
N LEU A 268 -5.94 27.53 22.38
CA LEU A 268 -5.36 28.72 21.77
C LEU A 268 -6.43 29.60 21.11
N MET A 269 -7.27 29.02 20.25
CA MET A 269 -8.32 29.76 19.54
C MET A 269 -9.40 30.26 20.49
N TYR A 270 -9.75 29.51 21.53
CA TYR A 270 -10.66 29.98 22.57
C TYR A 270 -10.12 31.24 23.26
N VAL A 271 -8.85 31.24 23.67
CA VAL A 271 -8.22 32.43 24.27
C VAL A 271 -8.22 33.61 23.29
N LEU A 272 -7.87 33.39 22.03
CA LEU A 272 -7.88 34.43 21.00
C LEU A 272 -9.28 35.02 20.80
N PHE A 273 -10.33 34.21 20.76
CA PHE A 273 -11.70 34.70 20.61
C PHE A 273 -12.25 35.39 21.86
N VAL A 274 -11.74 35.07 23.05
CA VAL A 274 -12.04 35.84 24.27
C VAL A 274 -11.36 37.22 24.23
N ILE A 275 -10.14 37.31 23.72
CA ILE A 275 -9.40 38.59 23.60
C ILE A 275 -9.95 39.45 22.44
N PHE A 276 -10.30 38.81 21.32
CA PHE A 276 -10.79 39.44 20.10
C PHE A 276 -12.20 38.92 19.74
N PRO A 277 -13.24 39.29 20.50
CA PRO A 277 -14.60 38.77 20.34
C PRO A 277 -15.22 39.13 18.98
N ASP A 278 -14.87 40.29 18.43
CA ASP A 278 -15.37 40.73 17.12
C ASP A 278 -14.91 39.79 16.00
N TRP A 279 -13.69 39.25 16.11
CA TRP A 279 -13.17 38.28 15.14
C TRP A 279 -13.89 36.94 15.26
N GLY A 280 -14.11 36.42 16.47
CA GLY A 280 -14.83 35.16 16.67
C GLY A 280 -16.28 35.20 16.19
N ASN A 281 -16.92 36.37 16.27
CA ASN A 281 -18.31 36.58 15.86
C ASN A 281 -18.49 36.98 14.39
N SER A 282 -17.40 37.31 13.68
CA SER A 282 -17.50 37.61 12.25
C SER A 282 -17.78 36.32 11.44
N THR A 283 -18.36 36.49 10.26
CA THR A 283 -18.52 35.40 9.29
C THR A 283 -17.14 34.95 8.80
N ILE A 284 -17.02 33.65 8.53
CA ILE A 284 -15.81 33.04 7.95
C ILE A 284 -16.08 32.60 6.52
N THR A 285 -15.09 32.72 5.65
CA THR A 285 -15.12 32.26 4.25
C THR A 285 -14.59 30.83 4.11
N SER A 286 -14.86 30.18 2.97
CA SER A 286 -14.30 28.85 2.68
C SER A 286 -12.78 28.88 2.58
N VAL A 287 -12.20 29.98 2.09
CA VAL A 287 -10.76 30.19 1.98
C VAL A 287 -10.13 30.29 3.37
N GLU A 288 -10.75 31.04 4.30
CA GLU A 288 -10.26 31.15 5.68
C GLU A 288 -10.31 29.80 6.42
N ILE A 289 -11.33 28.97 6.15
CA ILE A 289 -11.37 27.58 6.64
C ILE A 289 -10.18 26.78 6.08
N SER A 290 -9.88 26.87 4.78
CA SER A 290 -8.72 26.20 4.17
C SER A 290 -7.40 26.66 4.79
N VAL A 291 -7.23 27.97 4.99
CA VAL A 291 -6.04 28.55 5.63
C VAL A 291 -5.89 28.02 7.05
N PHE A 292 -6.96 28.07 7.85
CA PHE A 292 -6.92 27.53 9.21
C PHE A 292 -6.59 26.04 9.20
N HIS A 293 -7.22 25.25 8.33
CA HIS A 293 -6.99 23.81 8.25
C HIS A 293 -5.55 23.46 7.88
N THR A 294 -4.95 24.19 6.95
CA THR A 294 -3.53 24.05 6.60
C THR A 294 -2.62 24.46 7.76
N VAL A 295 -2.82 25.65 8.32
CA VAL A 295 -2.01 26.15 9.45
C VAL A 295 -2.08 25.17 10.62
N PHE A 296 -3.29 24.74 10.99
CA PHE A 296 -3.50 23.75 12.03
C PHE A 296 -2.69 22.47 11.78
N ASN A 297 -2.84 21.82 10.62
CA ASN A 297 -2.20 20.53 10.38
C ASN A 297 -0.67 20.62 10.26
N VAL A 298 -0.16 21.66 9.60
CA VAL A 298 1.28 21.90 9.46
C VAL A 298 1.89 22.24 10.81
N SER A 299 1.32 23.20 11.54
CA SER A 299 1.85 23.60 12.85
C SER A 299 1.68 22.49 13.90
N ASN A 300 0.58 21.74 13.90
CA ASN A 300 0.40 20.59 14.79
C ASN A 300 1.45 19.49 14.49
N THR A 301 1.76 19.25 13.22
CA THR A 301 2.83 18.33 12.83
C THR A 301 4.17 18.81 13.35
N ILE A 302 4.54 20.08 13.12
CA ILE A 302 5.80 20.66 13.62
C ILE A 302 5.89 20.58 15.14
N LEU A 303 4.80 20.87 15.84
CA LEU A 303 4.72 20.88 17.31
C LEU A 303 4.86 19.47 17.90
N LEU A 304 4.17 18.48 17.34
CA LEU A 304 4.13 17.12 17.90
C LEU A 304 5.22 16.20 17.35
N LEU A 305 5.92 16.59 16.28
CA LEU A 305 7.03 15.81 15.71
C LEU A 305 8.13 15.46 16.72
N PRO A 306 8.63 16.39 17.58
CA PRO A 306 9.60 16.06 18.63
C PRO A 306 9.07 15.06 19.67
N PHE A 307 7.75 14.92 19.78
CA PHE A 307 7.07 14.04 20.73
C PHE A 307 6.55 12.74 20.08
N ALA A 308 6.96 12.44 18.84
CA ALA A 308 6.51 11.25 18.12
C ALA A 308 6.74 9.94 18.92
N ASP A 309 7.90 9.79 19.57
CA ASP A 309 8.18 8.57 20.36
C ASP A 309 7.35 8.51 21.66
N ARG A 310 6.91 9.66 22.17
CA ARG A 310 5.95 9.73 23.27
C ARG A 310 4.56 9.28 22.83
N LEU A 311 4.13 9.61 21.60
CA LEU A 311 2.88 9.08 21.03
C LEU A 311 2.95 7.54 20.88
N VAL A 312 4.09 7.00 20.45
CA VAL A 312 4.32 5.55 20.39
C VAL A 312 4.26 4.90 21.77
N THR A 313 4.82 5.57 22.79
CA THR A 313 4.77 5.10 24.18
C THR A 313 3.34 5.13 24.72
N LEU A 314 2.60 6.20 24.44
CA LEU A 314 1.19 6.35 24.84
C LEU A 314 0.32 5.26 24.20
N SER A 315 0.50 4.97 22.92
CA SER A 315 -0.26 3.92 22.24
C SER A 315 -0.03 2.53 22.85
N GLY A 316 1.20 2.25 23.32
CA GLY A 316 1.51 1.02 24.04
C GLY A 316 0.82 0.89 25.41
N LYS A 317 0.44 2.01 26.05
CA LYS A 317 -0.33 2.02 27.30
C LYS A 317 -1.83 1.82 27.07
N LEU A 318 -2.36 2.38 25.97
CA LEU A 318 -3.77 2.31 25.60
C LEU A 318 -4.14 0.97 24.96
N VAL A 319 -3.23 0.40 24.15
CA VAL A 319 -3.39 -0.93 23.55
C VAL A 319 -2.64 -1.95 24.40
N ARG A 320 -3.35 -2.52 25.37
CA ARG A 320 -2.86 -3.63 26.22
C ARG A 320 -3.24 -4.96 25.57
N GLY A 321 -2.31 -5.91 25.55
CA GLY A 321 -2.52 -7.25 25.03
C GLY A 321 -1.20 -7.92 24.66
N GLU A 322 -1.12 -9.22 24.92
CA GLU A 322 -0.05 -10.09 24.40
C GLU A 322 -0.18 -10.17 22.87
N ASP A 323 0.97 -10.22 22.21
CA ASP A 323 1.00 -10.72 20.85
C ASP A 323 0.57 -12.18 20.91
N GLU A 324 -0.23 -12.62 19.92
CA GLU A 324 -0.71 -14.00 19.69
C GLU A 324 -2.19 -14.26 20.04
N ALA A 325 -3.04 -14.22 19.01
CA ALA A 325 -4.12 -15.20 18.96
C ALA A 325 -3.46 -16.60 18.92
N ALA A 326 -4.03 -17.60 19.60
CA ALA A 326 -3.61 -18.98 19.39
C ALA A 326 -3.72 -19.34 17.89
N PRO A 327 -2.84 -20.19 17.34
CA PRO A 327 -3.00 -20.67 15.97
C PRO A 327 -4.39 -21.30 15.79
N ALA A 328 -5.01 -21.06 14.63
CA ALA A 328 -6.13 -21.90 14.22
C ALA A 328 -5.58 -23.32 14.00
N ASP A 329 -6.32 -24.34 14.44
CA ASP A 329 -5.87 -25.73 14.37
C ASP A 329 -5.45 -26.11 12.94
N GLY A 330 -4.18 -26.49 12.75
CA GLY A 330 -3.63 -26.95 11.46
C GLY A 330 -2.99 -25.89 10.56
N GLU A 331 -3.04 -24.59 10.89
CA GLU A 331 -2.39 -23.54 10.08
C GLU A 331 -0.88 -23.46 10.37
N ARG A 332 -0.05 -23.67 9.34
CA ARG A 332 1.42 -23.56 9.43
C ARG A 332 1.83 -22.14 9.81
N GLU A 333 2.83 -22.01 10.67
CA GLU A 333 3.27 -20.71 11.19
C GLU A 333 3.79 -19.78 10.07
N ALA A 334 4.46 -20.33 9.05
CA ALA A 334 4.93 -19.60 7.88
C ALA A 334 3.77 -18.96 7.11
N VAL A 335 2.74 -19.76 6.78
CA VAL A 335 1.52 -19.30 6.08
C VAL A 335 0.77 -18.27 6.92
N ARG A 336 0.65 -18.50 8.22
CA ARG A 336 0.01 -17.56 9.14
C ARG A 336 0.72 -16.21 9.20
N LYS A 337 2.06 -16.21 9.24
CA LYS A 337 2.87 -14.98 9.21
C LYS A 337 2.70 -14.27 7.88
N LEU A 338 2.74 -15.01 6.77
CA LEU A 338 2.50 -14.50 5.43
C LEU A 338 1.11 -13.85 5.30
N SER A 339 0.03 -14.51 5.70
CA SER A 339 -1.33 -13.98 5.62
C SER A 339 -1.54 -12.72 6.48
N LYS A 340 -0.82 -12.60 7.61
CA LYS A 340 -0.81 -11.34 8.38
C LYS A 340 -0.08 -10.22 7.64
N ARG A 341 0.95 -10.55 6.86
CA ARG A 341 1.72 -9.59 6.07
C ARG A 341 1.04 -9.16 4.78
N LEU A 342 0.27 -10.05 4.18
CA LEU A 342 -0.64 -9.77 3.08
C LEU A 342 -1.98 -9.24 3.62
N ASP A 343 -1.91 -8.14 4.36
CA ASP A 343 -3.08 -7.51 4.96
C ASP A 343 -4.03 -6.98 3.88
N ARG A 344 -5.30 -7.41 3.87
CA ARG A 344 -6.29 -6.97 2.87
C ARG A 344 -6.50 -5.46 2.82
N ARG A 345 -6.15 -4.70 3.87
CA ARG A 345 -6.17 -3.22 3.84
C ARG A 345 -5.23 -2.63 2.79
N LEU A 346 -4.23 -3.39 2.34
CA LEU A 346 -3.31 -2.98 1.28
C LEU A 346 -3.98 -2.92 -0.09
N LEU A 347 -5.06 -3.69 -0.31
CA LEU A 347 -5.83 -3.71 -1.55
C LEU A 347 -6.50 -2.37 -1.87
N ASN A 348 -6.61 -1.45 -0.90
CA ASN A 348 -7.07 -0.08 -1.13
C ASN A 348 -6.16 0.71 -2.09
N ASN A 349 -4.93 0.25 -2.32
CA ASN A 349 -4.03 0.85 -3.29
C ASN A 349 -3.16 -0.21 -3.97
N PRO A 350 -3.32 -0.43 -5.29
CA PRO A 350 -2.61 -1.48 -6.01
C PRO A 350 -1.08 -1.38 -5.96
N SER A 351 -0.50 -0.17 -6.06
CA SER A 351 0.96 0.00 -6.05
C SER A 351 1.58 -0.49 -4.74
N PHE A 352 0.85 -0.32 -3.64
CA PHE A 352 1.28 -0.76 -2.33
C PHE A 352 0.98 -2.22 -2.05
N ALA A 353 -0.13 -2.75 -2.56
CA ALA A 353 -0.39 -4.19 -2.55
C ALA A 353 0.71 -4.96 -3.30
N LEU A 354 1.09 -4.49 -4.50
CA LEU A 354 2.17 -5.08 -5.30
C LEU A 354 3.52 -5.07 -4.58
N ALA A 355 3.88 -3.96 -3.93
CA ALA A 355 5.11 -3.88 -3.14
C ALA A 355 5.13 -4.90 -1.99
N ALA A 356 3.99 -5.12 -1.34
CA ALA A 356 3.88 -6.11 -0.27
C ALA A 356 4.03 -7.54 -0.81
N VAL A 357 3.38 -7.85 -1.92
CA VAL A 357 3.50 -9.16 -2.57
C VAL A 357 4.93 -9.40 -3.02
N GLN A 358 5.57 -8.46 -3.71
CA GLN A 358 6.96 -8.57 -4.16
C GLN A 358 7.92 -8.93 -3.01
N LYS A 359 7.73 -8.30 -1.84
CA LYS A 359 8.53 -8.60 -0.63
C LYS A 359 8.30 -10.02 -0.10
N GLU A 360 7.06 -10.49 -0.11
CA GLU A 360 6.71 -11.83 0.38
C GLU A 360 7.06 -12.94 -0.64
N VAL A 361 6.99 -12.66 -1.94
CA VAL A 361 7.55 -13.52 -3.00
C VAL A 361 9.06 -13.67 -2.82
N ALA A 362 9.79 -12.57 -2.58
CA ALA A 362 11.21 -12.65 -2.25
C ALA A 362 11.49 -13.43 -0.94
N ALA A 363 10.60 -13.35 0.05
CA ALA A 363 10.71 -14.15 1.27
C ALA A 363 10.49 -15.66 1.01
N MET A 364 9.55 -16.01 0.12
CA MET A 364 9.38 -17.38 -0.38
C MET A 364 10.65 -17.86 -1.10
N GLY A 365 11.20 -17.03 -1.99
CA GLY A 365 12.45 -17.31 -2.71
C GLY A 365 13.64 -17.57 -1.78
N ARG A 366 13.83 -16.75 -0.75
CA ARG A 366 14.87 -16.99 0.28
C ARG A 366 14.66 -18.30 1.04
N THR A 367 13.40 -18.67 1.27
CA THR A 367 13.06 -19.94 1.92
C THR A 367 13.44 -21.11 1.00
N ALA A 368 13.17 -21.02 -0.30
CA ALA A 368 13.60 -21.99 -1.31
C ALA A 368 15.14 -22.07 -1.40
N CYS A 369 15.87 -20.95 -1.43
CA CYS A 369 17.34 -20.96 -1.39
C CYS A 369 17.88 -21.69 -0.16
N ALA A 370 17.34 -21.39 1.02
CA ALA A 370 17.73 -22.07 2.26
C ALA A 370 17.32 -23.54 2.28
N ASN A 371 16.29 -23.93 1.52
CA ASN A 371 15.86 -25.32 1.37
C ASN A 371 16.82 -26.09 0.49
N LEU A 372 17.19 -25.53 -0.66
CA LEU A 372 18.20 -26.06 -1.57
C LEU A 372 19.55 -26.23 -0.88
N GLU A 373 20.01 -25.22 -0.14
CA GLU A 373 21.25 -25.33 0.63
C GLU A 373 21.19 -26.49 1.64
N SER A 374 20.06 -26.64 2.35
CA SER A 374 19.85 -27.75 3.29
C SER A 374 19.86 -29.13 2.60
N ALA A 375 19.26 -29.24 1.42
CA ALA A 375 19.24 -30.47 0.62
C ALA A 375 20.65 -30.85 0.13
N LEU A 376 21.43 -29.88 -0.33
CA LEU A 376 22.82 -30.07 -0.74
C LEU A 376 23.73 -30.47 0.42
N GLU A 377 23.52 -29.90 1.61
CA GLU A 377 24.23 -30.34 2.81
C GLU A 377 23.87 -31.77 3.19
N ALA A 378 22.59 -32.17 3.07
CA ALA A 378 22.15 -33.54 3.34
C ALA A 378 22.82 -34.55 2.39
N VAL A 379 22.98 -34.22 1.11
CA VAL A 379 23.76 -35.04 0.15
C VAL A 379 25.22 -35.19 0.59
N ARG A 380 25.81 -34.14 1.17
CA ARG A 380 27.23 -34.12 1.57
C ARG A 380 27.51 -34.97 2.80
N ASP A 381 26.68 -34.88 3.84
CA ASP A 381 26.92 -35.52 5.14
C ASP A 381 25.95 -36.63 5.54
N GLY A 382 24.90 -36.87 4.76
CA GLY A 382 23.93 -37.95 5.01
C GLY A 382 23.01 -37.70 6.21
N ASN A 383 22.89 -36.46 6.67
CA ASN A 383 22.08 -36.14 7.84
C ASN A 383 20.56 -36.18 7.55
N MET A 384 19.88 -37.22 8.05
CA MET A 384 18.43 -37.41 7.91
C MET A 384 17.57 -36.34 8.58
N GLU A 385 18.07 -35.68 9.61
CA GLU A 385 17.34 -34.57 10.24
C GLU A 385 17.23 -33.38 9.27
N ARG A 386 18.27 -33.15 8.45
CA ARG A 386 18.22 -32.14 7.37
C ARG A 386 17.24 -32.54 6.27
N VAL A 387 17.25 -33.81 5.85
CA VAL A 387 16.30 -34.33 4.84
C VAL A 387 14.86 -34.07 5.30
N GLN A 388 14.52 -34.43 6.53
CA GLN A 388 13.19 -34.17 7.08
C GLN A 388 12.88 -32.66 7.17
N GLY A 389 13.88 -31.85 7.53
CA GLY A 389 13.76 -30.39 7.52
C GLY A 389 13.48 -29.82 6.14
N VAL A 390 14.01 -30.43 5.07
CA VAL A 390 13.74 -30.03 3.68
C VAL A 390 12.28 -30.29 3.31
N PHE A 391 11.77 -31.49 3.61
CA PHE A 391 10.36 -31.83 3.36
C PHE A 391 9.38 -30.94 4.14
N GLU A 392 9.73 -30.56 5.38
CA GLU A 392 8.88 -29.66 6.15
C GLU A 392 8.88 -28.23 5.61
N LYS A 393 10.04 -27.71 5.16
CA LYS A 393 10.13 -26.41 4.50
C LYS A 393 9.44 -26.40 3.14
N GLU A 394 9.48 -27.51 2.40
CA GLU A 394 8.80 -27.59 1.09
C GLU A 394 7.28 -27.43 1.25
N LYS A 395 6.70 -28.12 2.24
CA LYS A 395 5.29 -27.90 2.61
C LYS A 395 4.98 -26.45 3.02
N ASP A 396 5.94 -25.71 3.59
CA ASP A 396 5.77 -24.28 3.85
C ASP A 396 5.79 -23.45 2.55
N ILE A 397 6.71 -23.73 1.62
CA ILE A 397 6.81 -23.10 0.29
C ILE A 397 5.50 -23.30 -0.49
N ASN A 398 5.02 -24.53 -0.57
CA ASN A 398 3.71 -24.91 -1.12
C ASN A 398 2.53 -24.14 -0.47
N GLY A 399 2.59 -23.94 0.85
CA GLY A 399 1.60 -23.14 1.57
C GLY A 399 1.67 -21.65 1.22
N MET A 400 2.88 -21.12 1.06
CA MET A 400 3.12 -19.73 0.66
C MET A 400 2.66 -19.47 -0.77
N GLU A 401 2.92 -20.39 -1.70
CA GLU A 401 2.48 -20.34 -3.09
C GLU A 401 0.95 -20.14 -3.17
N LYS A 402 0.18 -20.99 -2.48
CA LYS A 402 -1.30 -20.90 -2.43
C LYS A 402 -1.78 -19.56 -1.88
N ALA A 403 -1.17 -19.08 -0.80
CA ALA A 403 -1.56 -17.82 -0.17
C ALA A 403 -1.19 -16.59 -1.01
N LEU A 404 -0.01 -16.60 -1.65
CA LEU A 404 0.44 -15.53 -2.56
C LEU A 404 -0.42 -15.48 -3.81
N THR A 405 -0.69 -16.64 -4.43
CA THR A 405 -1.58 -16.75 -5.60
C THR A 405 -2.98 -16.25 -5.29
N ALA A 406 -3.56 -16.62 -4.14
CA ALA A 406 -4.87 -16.13 -3.73
C ALA A 406 -4.90 -14.60 -3.56
N PHE A 407 -3.86 -14.02 -2.94
CA PHE A 407 -3.77 -12.57 -2.78
C PHE A 407 -3.53 -11.85 -4.12
N LEU A 408 -2.70 -12.40 -5.00
CA LEU A 408 -2.47 -11.86 -6.35
C LEU A 408 -3.76 -11.82 -7.17
N VAL A 409 -4.65 -12.82 -7.04
CA VAL A 409 -6.00 -12.78 -7.65
C VAL A 409 -6.83 -11.63 -7.10
N GLU A 410 -6.77 -11.35 -5.79
CA GLU A 410 -7.44 -10.17 -5.21
C GLU A 410 -6.84 -8.86 -5.74
N VAL A 411 -5.52 -8.80 -5.98
CA VAL A 411 -4.85 -7.63 -6.58
C VAL A 411 -5.21 -7.44 -8.06
N ASP A 412 -5.31 -8.51 -8.85
CA ASP A 412 -5.66 -8.44 -10.28
C ASP A 412 -7.08 -7.93 -10.53
N ASN A 413 -7.98 -8.11 -9.55
CA ASN A 413 -9.33 -7.56 -9.57
C ASN A 413 -9.41 -6.05 -9.28
N LEU A 414 -8.30 -5.41 -8.92
CA LEU A 414 -8.24 -3.97 -8.71
C LEU A 414 -8.15 -3.22 -10.04
N SER A 415 -8.41 -1.92 -10.03
CA SER A 415 -8.11 -1.05 -11.18
C SER A 415 -6.60 -0.86 -11.28
N LEU A 416 -5.96 -1.62 -12.16
CA LEU A 416 -4.51 -1.59 -12.40
C LEU A 416 -4.14 -0.74 -13.63
N THR A 417 -2.92 -0.22 -13.65
CA THR A 417 -2.30 0.26 -14.89
C THR A 417 -1.76 -0.91 -15.72
N GLU A 418 -1.46 -0.70 -17.01
CA GLU A 418 -0.86 -1.73 -17.88
C GLU A 418 0.44 -2.29 -17.29
N PHE A 419 1.31 -1.41 -16.80
CA PHE A 419 2.53 -1.80 -16.09
C PHE A 419 2.24 -2.65 -14.85
N GLN A 420 1.22 -2.30 -14.07
CA GLN A 420 0.84 -3.07 -12.87
C GLN A 420 0.25 -4.44 -13.23
N HIS A 421 -0.52 -4.56 -14.32
CA HIS A 421 -0.97 -5.86 -14.82
C HIS A 421 0.21 -6.73 -15.23
N GLU A 422 1.23 -6.16 -15.89
CA GLU A 422 2.45 -6.89 -16.21
C GLU A 422 3.18 -7.37 -14.95
N GLN A 423 3.31 -6.52 -13.93
CA GLN A 423 3.87 -6.92 -12.63
C GLN A 423 3.07 -8.04 -11.95
N VAL A 424 1.75 -7.96 -11.90
CA VAL A 424 0.89 -9.03 -11.35
C VAL A 424 1.15 -10.35 -12.07
N LYS A 425 1.13 -10.32 -13.41
CA LYS A 425 1.38 -11.49 -14.26
C LYS A 425 2.76 -12.10 -13.97
N ASN A 426 3.79 -11.27 -13.95
CA ASN A 426 5.17 -11.72 -13.70
C ASN A 426 5.37 -12.23 -12.27
N LEU A 427 4.67 -11.66 -11.28
CA LEU A 427 4.66 -12.19 -9.91
C LEU A 427 3.98 -13.56 -9.82
N PHE A 428 2.89 -13.82 -10.56
CA PHE A 428 2.30 -15.16 -10.63
C PHE A 428 3.31 -16.19 -11.15
N TYR A 429 4.01 -15.88 -12.24
CA TYR A 429 5.04 -16.78 -12.78
C TYR A 429 6.20 -16.96 -11.79
N THR A 430 6.70 -15.87 -11.21
CA THR A 430 7.76 -15.92 -10.19
C THR A 430 7.41 -16.84 -9.02
N VAL A 431 6.17 -16.78 -8.52
CA VAL A 431 5.71 -17.67 -7.43
C VAL A 431 5.77 -19.12 -7.86
N SER A 432 5.35 -19.44 -9.09
CA SER A 432 5.41 -20.79 -9.63
C SER A 432 6.85 -21.27 -9.83
N ASP A 433 7.75 -20.46 -10.40
CA ASP A 433 9.16 -20.86 -10.60
C ASP A 433 9.91 -21.06 -9.27
N ILE A 434 9.59 -20.28 -8.23
CA ILE A 434 10.14 -20.49 -6.88
C ILE A 434 9.65 -21.81 -6.27
N GLU A 435 8.36 -22.15 -6.45
CA GLU A 435 7.81 -23.43 -5.98
C GLU A 435 8.47 -24.61 -6.71
N ARG A 436 8.65 -24.53 -8.02
CA ARG A 436 9.37 -25.55 -8.78
C ARG A 436 10.83 -25.72 -8.36
N ALA A 437 11.52 -24.63 -8.04
CA ALA A 437 12.86 -24.71 -7.47
C ALA A 437 12.84 -25.42 -6.09
N GLY A 438 11.78 -25.24 -5.30
CA GLY A 438 11.49 -25.98 -4.07
C GLY A 438 11.31 -27.48 -4.31
N ASP A 439 10.45 -27.86 -5.26
CA ASP A 439 10.24 -29.26 -5.68
C ASP A 439 11.56 -29.94 -6.07
N HIS A 440 12.41 -29.26 -6.84
CA HIS A 440 13.72 -29.79 -7.22
C HIS A 440 14.68 -29.94 -6.02
N ALA A 441 14.58 -29.06 -5.01
CA ALA A 441 15.30 -29.22 -3.76
C ALA A 441 14.80 -30.41 -2.93
N GLU A 442 13.48 -30.65 -2.91
CA GLU A 442 12.86 -31.85 -2.32
C GLU A 442 13.37 -33.13 -3.02
N ASN A 443 13.38 -33.19 -4.35
CA ASN A 443 13.93 -34.31 -5.10
C ASN A 443 15.40 -34.59 -4.73
N ILE A 444 16.23 -33.56 -4.57
CA ILE A 444 17.63 -33.71 -4.14
C ILE A 444 17.70 -34.32 -2.72
N ALA A 445 16.78 -33.95 -1.82
CA ALA A 445 16.70 -34.54 -0.49
C ALA A 445 16.21 -36.01 -0.51
N GLU A 446 15.28 -36.38 -1.39
CA GLU A 446 14.89 -37.78 -1.63
C GLU A 446 16.06 -38.63 -2.15
N LEU A 447 16.89 -38.05 -3.01
CA LEU A 447 18.13 -38.67 -3.48
C LEU A 447 19.14 -38.84 -2.33
N ALA A 448 19.26 -37.86 -1.44
CA ALA A 448 20.08 -37.98 -0.23
C ALA A 448 19.54 -39.09 0.71
N GLU A 449 18.22 -39.22 0.85
CA GLU A 449 17.59 -40.29 1.62
C GLU A 449 17.95 -41.66 1.04
N SER A 450 17.80 -41.81 -0.27
CA SER A 450 18.14 -43.02 -1.03
C SER A 450 19.62 -43.37 -0.90
N MET A 451 20.52 -42.39 -1.01
CA MET A 451 21.96 -42.60 -0.82
C MET A 451 22.28 -43.19 0.55
N ASN A 452 21.65 -42.70 1.62
CA ASN A 452 21.90 -43.20 2.97
C ASN A 452 21.27 -44.58 3.19
N LYS A 453 20.08 -44.83 2.63
CA LYS A 453 19.41 -46.13 2.71
C LYS A 453 20.23 -47.23 2.03
N ASP A 454 20.75 -46.93 0.84
CA ASP A 454 21.50 -47.87 0.02
C ASP A 454 23.01 -47.83 0.30
N GLN A 455 23.43 -47.02 1.28
CA GLN A 455 24.84 -46.85 1.71
C GLN A 455 25.78 -46.44 0.56
N VAL A 456 25.26 -45.63 -0.34
CA VAL A 456 25.92 -45.15 -1.55
C VAL A 456 26.77 -43.92 -1.22
N THR A 457 28.00 -43.87 -1.73
CA THR A 457 28.89 -42.72 -1.51
C THR A 457 29.58 -42.26 -2.79
N PHE A 458 29.64 -40.95 -2.99
CA PHE A 458 30.40 -40.38 -4.09
C PHE A 458 31.92 -40.44 -3.86
N SER A 459 32.66 -40.68 -4.93
CA SER A 459 34.11 -40.48 -4.95
C SER A 459 34.48 -39.04 -4.62
N LYS A 460 35.70 -38.81 -4.10
CA LYS A 460 36.20 -37.44 -3.82
C LYS A 460 36.06 -36.49 -5.00
N LYS A 461 36.32 -36.98 -6.22
CA LYS A 461 36.17 -36.19 -7.44
C LYS A 461 34.71 -35.90 -7.76
N GLY A 462 33.82 -36.88 -7.61
CA GLY A 462 32.37 -36.68 -7.75
C GLY A 462 31.83 -35.66 -6.76
N ARG A 463 32.27 -35.68 -5.50
CA ARG A 463 31.87 -34.67 -4.51
C ARG A 463 32.32 -33.27 -4.90
N SER A 464 33.58 -33.10 -5.30
CA SER A 464 34.10 -31.81 -5.75
C SER A 464 33.41 -31.31 -7.03
N ASP A 465 33.06 -32.22 -7.94
CA ASP A 465 32.30 -31.90 -9.15
C ASP A 465 30.88 -31.40 -8.79
N LEU A 466 30.19 -32.07 -7.86
CA LEU A 466 28.86 -31.67 -7.35
C LEU A 466 28.90 -30.33 -6.61
N GLU A 467 29.90 -30.12 -5.74
CA GLU A 467 30.06 -28.88 -4.98
C GLU A 467 30.20 -27.66 -5.90
N LEU A 468 30.84 -27.82 -7.06
CA LEU A 468 31.03 -26.74 -8.03
C LEU A 468 29.72 -26.32 -8.69
N ILE A 469 28.98 -27.26 -9.28
CA ILE A 469 27.70 -26.97 -9.95
C ILE A 469 26.65 -26.50 -8.93
N ALA A 470 26.61 -27.13 -7.75
CA ALA A 470 25.70 -26.75 -6.67
C ALA A 470 25.92 -25.30 -6.18
N ALA A 471 27.18 -24.88 -6.05
CA ALA A 471 27.49 -23.50 -5.66
C ALA A 471 27.03 -22.48 -6.71
N GLN A 472 27.19 -22.78 -8.00
CA GLN A 472 26.75 -21.89 -9.09
C GLN A 472 25.22 -21.83 -9.20
N THR A 473 24.53 -22.97 -9.10
CA THR A 473 23.06 -23.01 -9.08
C THR A 473 22.49 -22.24 -7.90
N LEU A 474 23.01 -22.47 -6.68
CA LEU A 474 22.54 -21.74 -5.49
C LEU A 474 22.78 -20.24 -5.63
N GLN A 475 23.93 -19.83 -6.16
CA GLN A 475 24.23 -18.43 -6.42
C GLN A 475 23.27 -17.83 -7.46
N SER A 476 22.97 -18.57 -8.54
CA SER A 476 22.03 -18.16 -9.58
C SER A 476 20.65 -17.87 -8.99
N LEU A 477 20.10 -18.81 -8.20
CA LEU A 477 18.81 -18.64 -7.54
C LEU A 477 18.81 -17.48 -6.53
N GLN A 478 19.87 -17.33 -5.74
CA GLN A 478 20.00 -16.22 -4.78
C GLN A 478 19.98 -14.85 -5.47
N ILE A 479 20.73 -14.70 -6.56
CA ILE A 479 20.79 -13.44 -7.32
C ILE A 479 19.44 -13.17 -8.00
N ALA A 480 18.76 -14.18 -8.55
CA ALA A 480 17.43 -14.02 -9.14
C ALA A 480 16.40 -13.53 -8.10
N VAL A 481 16.41 -14.11 -6.90
CA VAL A 481 15.53 -13.69 -5.78
C VAL A 481 15.86 -12.26 -5.32
N GLU A 482 17.15 -11.90 -5.25
CA GLU A 482 17.58 -10.54 -4.91
C GLU A 482 17.15 -9.52 -5.98
N ALA A 483 17.32 -9.86 -7.27
CA ALA A 483 16.87 -9.03 -8.38
C ALA A 483 15.35 -8.80 -8.32
N ARG A 484 14.56 -9.83 -8.01
CA ARG A 484 13.11 -9.72 -7.82
C ARG A 484 12.75 -8.84 -6.63
N GLU A 485 13.47 -8.92 -5.52
CA GLU A 485 13.22 -8.07 -4.35
C GLU A 485 13.46 -6.59 -4.65
N ASN A 486 14.59 -6.29 -5.30
CA ASN A 486 15.04 -4.91 -5.52
C ASN A 486 14.50 -4.30 -6.83
N GLY A 487 14.03 -5.12 -7.77
CA GLY A 487 13.61 -4.67 -9.11
C GLY A 487 14.78 -4.19 -9.97
N GLU A 488 15.96 -4.78 -9.79
CA GLU A 488 17.20 -4.36 -10.46
C GLU A 488 17.51 -5.26 -11.66
N ALA A 489 17.25 -4.75 -12.87
CA ALA A 489 17.49 -5.50 -14.11
C ALA A 489 18.97 -5.80 -14.39
N GLU A 490 19.90 -4.95 -13.91
CA GLU A 490 21.33 -5.21 -14.09
C GLU A 490 21.76 -6.45 -13.30
N THR A 491 21.24 -6.61 -12.08
CA THR A 491 21.43 -7.81 -11.25
C THR A 491 20.78 -9.03 -11.90
N ALA A 492 19.58 -8.87 -12.49
CA ALA A 492 18.90 -9.94 -13.24
C ALA A 492 19.74 -10.46 -14.42
N ASN A 493 20.37 -9.58 -15.19
CA ASN A 493 21.19 -9.98 -16.35
C ASN A 493 22.40 -10.86 -15.98
N SER A 494 22.90 -10.76 -14.74
CA SER A 494 24.02 -11.59 -14.28
C SER A 494 23.66 -13.06 -14.08
N VAL A 495 22.36 -13.37 -13.92
CA VAL A 495 21.83 -14.73 -13.74
C VAL A 495 22.06 -15.59 -14.99
N HIS A 496 21.88 -15.03 -16.20
CA HIS A 496 22.14 -15.74 -17.46
C HIS A 496 23.59 -16.22 -17.59
N VAL A 497 24.56 -15.47 -17.06
CA VAL A 497 25.97 -15.87 -17.13
C VAL A 497 26.23 -17.08 -16.24
N LEU A 498 25.54 -17.16 -15.09
CA LEU A 498 25.65 -18.29 -14.18
C LEU A 498 24.94 -19.52 -14.72
N GLU A 499 23.75 -19.38 -15.30
CA GLU A 499 23.04 -20.49 -15.91
C GLU A 499 23.84 -21.10 -17.09
N GLN A 500 24.40 -20.28 -17.98
CA GLN A 500 25.28 -20.80 -19.04
C GLN A 500 26.48 -21.59 -18.49
N SER A 501 26.99 -21.18 -17.33
CA SER A 501 28.06 -21.91 -16.64
C SER A 501 27.54 -23.24 -16.06
N VAL A 502 26.33 -23.27 -15.50
CA VAL A 502 25.68 -24.48 -14.98
C VAL A 502 25.41 -25.47 -16.11
N ASP A 503 24.90 -25.03 -17.26
CA ASP A 503 24.69 -25.88 -18.45
C ASP A 503 25.99 -26.53 -18.93
N MET A 504 27.04 -25.73 -19.09
CA MET A 504 28.36 -26.23 -19.50
C MET A 504 28.92 -27.24 -18.48
N LEU A 505 28.71 -26.99 -17.18
CA LEU A 505 29.12 -27.93 -16.13
C LEU A 505 28.29 -29.21 -16.19
N GLU A 506 26.98 -29.13 -16.37
CA GLU A 506 26.10 -30.29 -16.47
C GLU A 506 26.57 -31.24 -17.58
N ASP A 507 26.78 -30.69 -18.79
CA ASP A 507 27.26 -31.45 -19.95
C ASP A 507 28.64 -32.08 -19.69
N GLU A 508 29.58 -31.29 -19.17
CA GLU A 508 30.93 -31.75 -18.89
C GLU A 508 30.94 -32.84 -17.81
N LEU A 509 30.16 -32.67 -16.75
CA LEU A 509 30.05 -33.61 -15.64
C LEU A 509 29.35 -34.90 -16.06
N ARG A 510 28.30 -34.82 -16.88
CA ARG A 510 27.63 -35.98 -17.49
C ARG A 510 28.60 -36.79 -18.33
N GLU A 511 29.36 -36.16 -19.22
CA GLU A 511 30.39 -36.86 -20.02
C GLU A 511 31.49 -37.48 -19.15
N LYS A 512 32.01 -36.72 -18.18
CA LYS A 512 33.02 -37.20 -17.23
C LYS A 512 32.50 -38.42 -16.47
N HIS A 513 31.22 -38.42 -16.11
CA HIS A 513 30.57 -39.50 -15.38
C HIS A 513 30.43 -40.76 -16.24
N ILE A 514 29.89 -40.65 -17.46
CA ILE A 514 29.78 -41.77 -18.42
C ILE A 514 31.15 -42.43 -18.69
N ARG A 515 32.22 -41.61 -18.81
CA ARG A 515 33.60 -42.12 -18.95
C ARG A 515 34.12 -42.86 -17.72
N ARG A 516 33.64 -42.54 -16.51
CA ARG A 516 34.01 -43.25 -15.26
C ARG A 516 33.28 -44.58 -15.17
N LEU A 517 32.00 -44.60 -15.51
CA LEU A 517 31.14 -45.78 -15.62
C LEU A 517 31.73 -46.80 -16.60
N SER A 518 32.04 -46.37 -17.85
CA SER A 518 32.58 -47.27 -18.88
C SER A 518 33.95 -47.88 -18.55
N LYS A 519 34.69 -47.24 -17.64
CA LYS A 519 36.01 -47.70 -17.15
C LYS A 519 35.92 -48.52 -15.85
N GLY A 520 34.71 -48.78 -15.33
CA GLY A 520 34.51 -49.49 -14.06
C GLY A 520 35.09 -48.75 -12.84
N LYS A 521 35.24 -47.42 -12.92
CA LYS A 521 35.83 -46.58 -11.86
C LYS A 521 34.77 -45.95 -10.94
N CYS A 522 33.50 -46.24 -11.19
CA CYS A 522 32.35 -45.75 -10.44
C CYS A 522 31.35 -46.88 -10.26
N ASP A 523 30.70 -46.90 -9.12
CA ASP A 523 29.56 -47.76 -8.88
C ASP A 523 28.34 -47.26 -9.70
N PRO A 524 27.58 -48.13 -10.38
CA PRO A 524 26.44 -47.71 -11.21
C PRO A 524 25.31 -47.03 -10.44
N GLU A 525 25.00 -47.45 -9.22
CA GLU A 525 23.93 -46.87 -8.40
C GLU A 525 24.31 -45.46 -7.95
N SER A 526 25.57 -45.27 -7.54
CA SER A 526 26.14 -43.93 -7.31
C SER A 526 26.07 -43.03 -8.53
N GLY A 527 26.07 -43.61 -9.73
CA GLY A 527 26.09 -42.87 -10.97
C GLY A 527 24.75 -42.31 -11.38
N VAL A 528 23.68 -43.08 -11.21
CA VAL A 528 22.31 -42.63 -11.45
C VAL A 528 21.98 -41.45 -10.53
N ILE A 529 22.24 -41.60 -9.23
CA ILE A 529 21.95 -40.53 -8.25
C ILE A 529 22.76 -39.26 -8.57
N PHE A 530 24.02 -39.39 -8.98
CA PHE A 530 24.82 -38.23 -9.39
C PHE A 530 24.20 -37.48 -10.58
N LEU A 531 23.76 -38.22 -11.61
CA LEU A 531 23.15 -37.65 -12.81
C LEU A 531 21.81 -36.97 -12.51
N ASP A 532 21.02 -37.56 -11.61
CA ASP A 532 19.74 -37.00 -11.21
C ASP A 532 19.92 -35.71 -10.39
N ILE A 533 20.94 -35.65 -9.51
CA ILE A 533 21.26 -34.42 -8.76
C ILE A 533 21.67 -33.29 -9.71
N ILE A 534 22.60 -33.54 -10.65
CA ILE A 534 23.04 -32.46 -11.56
C ILE A 534 21.90 -32.00 -12.48
N SER A 535 20.97 -32.88 -12.86
CA SER A 535 19.80 -32.50 -13.65
C SER A 535 18.82 -31.64 -12.85
N ASN A 536 18.57 -31.97 -11.57
CA ASN A 536 17.74 -31.10 -10.72
C ASN A 536 18.41 -29.72 -10.50
N LEU A 537 19.74 -29.67 -10.42
CA LEU A 537 20.50 -28.42 -10.29
C LEU A 537 20.45 -27.54 -11.55
N GLU A 538 20.46 -28.15 -12.74
CA GLU A 538 20.24 -27.43 -14.00
C GLU A 538 18.82 -26.84 -14.05
N ARG A 539 17.79 -27.63 -13.74
CA ARG A 539 16.40 -27.15 -13.69
C ARG A 539 16.19 -25.99 -12.73
N ILE A 540 16.84 -26.01 -11.57
CA ILE A 540 16.79 -24.87 -10.63
C ILE A 540 17.43 -23.62 -11.25
N ALA A 541 18.52 -23.77 -12.01
CA ALA A 541 19.14 -22.65 -12.72
C ALA A 541 18.25 -22.09 -13.83
N ASP A 542 17.53 -22.95 -14.57
CA ASP A 542 16.52 -22.53 -15.55
C ASP A 542 15.43 -21.67 -14.90
N HIS A 543 14.89 -22.13 -13.75
CA HIS A 543 13.88 -21.38 -13.00
C HIS A 543 14.43 -20.05 -12.49
N ALA A 544 15.70 -19.98 -12.09
CA ALA A 544 16.34 -18.73 -11.70
C ALA A 544 16.41 -17.73 -12.89
N VAL A 545 16.71 -18.21 -14.10
CA VAL A 545 16.70 -17.38 -15.31
C VAL A 545 15.29 -16.88 -15.63
N ASN A 546 14.26 -17.71 -15.54
CA ASN A 546 12.87 -17.27 -15.73
C ASN A 546 12.51 -16.10 -14.80
N ILE A 547 12.87 -16.21 -13.51
CA ILE A 547 12.64 -15.15 -12.52
C ILE A 547 13.38 -13.87 -12.92
N ALA A 548 14.64 -13.98 -13.37
CA ALA A 548 15.43 -12.85 -13.83
C ALA A 548 14.81 -12.16 -15.06
N ASP A 549 14.34 -12.94 -16.04
CA ASP A 549 13.69 -12.46 -17.25
C ASP A 549 12.41 -11.67 -16.95
N TYR A 550 11.62 -12.13 -15.97
CA TYR A 550 10.43 -11.40 -15.52
C TYR A 550 10.76 -10.03 -14.92
N VAL A 551 11.86 -9.93 -14.17
CA VAL A 551 12.33 -8.66 -13.61
C VAL A 551 12.87 -7.75 -14.71
N ALA A 552 13.61 -8.30 -15.67
CA ALA A 552 14.13 -7.55 -16.81
C ALA A 552 12.99 -6.99 -17.67
N SER A 553 11.94 -7.78 -17.95
CA SER A 553 10.79 -7.34 -18.76
C SER A 553 10.05 -6.16 -18.10
N GLU A 554 9.88 -6.19 -16.78
CA GLU A 554 9.30 -5.07 -16.02
C GLU A 554 10.16 -3.80 -16.14
N ALA A 555 11.48 -3.93 -16.14
CA ALA A 555 12.39 -2.78 -16.18
C ALA A 555 12.50 -2.14 -17.58
N GLU A 556 12.31 -2.91 -18.64
CA GLU A 556 12.34 -2.41 -20.03
C GLU A 556 11.09 -1.59 -20.39
N ASN A 557 9.99 -1.76 -19.65
CA ASN A 557 8.70 -1.14 -19.97
C ASN A 557 8.09 -0.30 -18.82
N PRO A 558 8.82 0.65 -18.21
CA PRO A 558 8.41 1.27 -16.95
C PRO A 558 7.20 2.23 -17.05
N GLU A 559 6.78 2.65 -18.26
CA GLU A 559 5.64 3.56 -18.47
C GLU A 559 4.89 3.35 -19.81
N GLY A 560 4.70 2.13 -20.31
CA GLY A 560 3.94 1.89 -21.56
C GLY A 560 4.49 2.71 -22.73
N ALA A 561 5.82 2.78 -22.83
CA ALA A 561 6.46 3.40 -23.98
C ALA A 561 6.22 2.47 -25.17
N VAL A 562 5.31 2.90 -26.06
CA VAL A 562 5.11 2.28 -27.37
C VAL A 562 6.49 1.95 -27.95
N PRO A 563 6.76 0.70 -28.36
CA PRO A 563 8.02 0.38 -29.01
C PRO A 563 8.16 1.34 -30.18
N ALA A 564 9.27 2.08 -30.24
CA ALA A 564 9.59 2.84 -31.43
C ALA A 564 9.65 1.82 -32.57
N GLN A 565 8.59 1.74 -33.37
CA GLN A 565 8.55 0.93 -34.57
C GLN A 565 9.74 1.37 -35.42
N ARG A 566 10.71 0.49 -35.57
CA ARG A 566 11.74 0.59 -36.60
C ARG A 566 11.15 0.24 -37.95
#